data_AF-A0A6C2CHB6-F1
#
_entry.id   AF-A0A6C2CHB6-F1
#
_cell.length_a   1.000
_cell.length_b   1.000
_cell.length_c   1.000
_cell.angle_alpha   90.00
_cell.angle_beta   90.00
_cell.angle_gamma   90.00
#
_symmetry.space_group_name_H-M   'P 1'
#
loop_
_entity.id
_entity.type
_entity.pdbx_description
1 polymer ?
#
loop_
_entity_poly.entity_id
_entity_poly.type
_entity_poly.pdbx_seq_one_letter_code
_entity_poly.pdbx_strand_id
1 'polypeptide(L)'
;MVIVTVGRHDLGMVLPANFHALDADALRQLLIAQDRELIWRQAKIDQLTHELALHKRWRFGVKTERLPAEQAQLFEETVEADLAAMTEELEQLSGKPPAAKGQAKRKPLPPELPRTEIHHEPDSTTCACGCQMKRIGEDVAEKLDYTPGTFSVERHIRGKWACAQCETLVQAPVPAHVIDKGIPTTGLLAQVLVAKYQDHLPLYRQEGIFGRAGLAIPQSTLAQWVGQMGVRLQPLVDALKAELLTFPVLHADETPVAMLDPGAGKTHRAYLWSYSIGAHDPVRAVIYDFADSRAGKHAQDFLGDWRGTLVCDDYSGYKALIAQGVTEAGCMAHARRKFFELQEHGQSQIAGETLERIAAFYAIEQQARELDAEARQALRQTKAKPLLEDFKAWLLACRGKIPNGSSSAKAIDYTLKRWAALTHYLKDGNVPIGRVEMWRGGRRFRLSVSTPFVRWCPSSVALAPFPHPAHRTGRADFPHPALFQHIKPSRSHGRYASAAGGSIPRFHRGTGRSIGGTPFPACRVCASTRSSDDAPRSDRSGGRFGLPAPG
;
A
#
# COMPACT_ATOMS: atom_id res chain seq x y z
N MET A 1 -3.51 -48.24 -6.67
CA MET A 1 -2.69 -48.42 -5.46
C MET A 1 -1.24 -48.58 -5.92
N VAL A 2 -0.42 -47.54 -5.82
CA VAL A 2 0.99 -47.59 -6.27
C VAL A 2 1.87 -47.81 -5.04
N ILE A 3 2.57 -48.94 -5.00
CA ILE A 3 3.51 -49.25 -3.92
C ILE A 3 4.81 -48.52 -4.24
N VAL A 4 5.11 -47.48 -3.47
CA VAL A 4 6.42 -46.82 -3.52
C VAL A 4 7.37 -47.61 -2.63
N THR A 5 8.22 -48.42 -3.26
CA THR A 5 9.35 -49.08 -2.59
C THR A 5 10.39 -48.05 -2.18
N VAL A 6 10.28 -47.55 -0.95
CA VAL A 6 11.32 -46.71 -0.34
C VAL A 6 12.53 -47.58 -0.06
N GLY A 7 13.51 -47.53 -0.97
CA GLY A 7 14.80 -48.17 -0.76
C GLY A 7 15.48 -47.59 0.49
N ARG A 8 15.85 -48.45 1.44
CA ARG A 8 16.76 -48.08 2.53
C ARG A 8 18.13 -47.80 1.93
N HIS A 9 18.46 -46.53 1.73
CA HIS A 9 19.85 -46.12 1.78
C HIS A 9 20.26 -46.10 3.26
N ASP A 10 21.14 -47.02 3.65
CA ASP A 10 21.74 -47.00 4.98
C ASP A 10 22.66 -45.77 5.09
N LEU A 11 22.20 -44.74 5.79
CA LEU A 11 22.95 -43.51 6.07
C LEU A 11 23.88 -43.66 7.29
N GLY A 12 24.31 -44.89 7.59
CA GLY A 12 25.33 -45.18 8.59
C GLY A 12 26.71 -44.78 8.06
N MET A 13 27.45 -43.95 8.80
CA MET A 13 28.82 -43.65 8.44
C MET A 13 29.71 -44.85 8.72
N VAL A 14 30.44 -45.33 7.70
CA VAL A 14 31.51 -46.31 7.90
C VAL A 14 32.70 -45.58 8.52
N LEU A 15 32.76 -45.55 9.85
CA LEU A 15 33.99 -45.21 10.56
C LEU A 15 35.06 -46.28 10.24
N PRO A 16 36.34 -45.91 10.09
CA PRO A 16 37.40 -46.90 9.95
C PRO A 16 37.41 -47.82 11.18
N ALA A 17 37.36 -49.14 10.96
CA ALA A 17 37.32 -50.13 12.05
C ALA A 17 38.50 -49.98 13.04
N ASN A 18 39.62 -49.44 12.56
CA ASN A 18 40.84 -49.22 13.32
C ASN A 18 41.00 -47.76 13.79
N PHE A 19 39.91 -47.03 14.07
CA PHE A 19 39.95 -45.61 14.50
C PHE A 19 40.93 -45.35 15.67
N HIS A 20 41.05 -46.30 16.60
CA HIS A 20 41.96 -46.22 17.75
C HIS A 20 43.47 -46.36 17.40
N ALA A 21 43.81 -46.70 16.15
CA ALA A 21 45.18 -46.86 15.66
C ALA A 21 45.58 -45.76 14.65
N LEU A 22 44.78 -44.70 14.51
CA LEU A 22 45.10 -43.54 13.67
C LEU A 22 46.04 -42.58 14.41
N ASP A 23 47.03 -42.04 13.70
CA ASP A 23 47.86 -40.95 14.22
C ASP A 23 47.09 -39.62 14.29
N ALA A 24 47.71 -38.62 14.92
CA ALA A 24 47.09 -37.32 15.17
C ALA A 24 46.76 -36.53 13.88
N ASP A 25 47.45 -36.74 12.78
CA ASP A 25 47.20 -36.06 11.51
C ASP A 25 46.16 -36.78 10.65
N ALA A 26 46.14 -38.12 10.66
CA ALA A 26 45.03 -38.91 10.15
C ALA A 26 43.72 -38.58 10.88
N LEU A 27 43.76 -38.40 12.21
CA LEU A 27 42.60 -37.98 13.01
C LEU A 27 42.14 -36.56 12.63
N ARG A 28 43.07 -35.61 12.44
CA ARG A 28 42.77 -34.24 11.98
C ARG A 28 42.15 -34.22 10.58
N GLN A 29 42.67 -34.99 9.63
CA GLN A 29 42.11 -35.10 8.28
C GLN A 29 40.70 -35.70 8.30
N LEU A 30 40.48 -36.74 9.12
CA LEU A 30 39.17 -37.37 9.27
C LEU A 30 38.13 -36.43 9.92
N LEU A 31 38.53 -35.63 10.91
CA LEU A 31 37.70 -34.55 11.47
C LEU A 31 37.33 -33.50 10.43
N ILE A 32 38.27 -33.04 9.60
CA ILE A 32 38.02 -32.08 8.52
C ILE A 32 37.08 -32.68 7.46
N ALA A 33 37.19 -33.98 7.18
CA ALA A 33 36.25 -34.68 6.29
C ALA A 33 34.84 -34.78 6.89
N GLN A 34 34.72 -35.07 8.18
CA GLN A 34 33.43 -35.10 8.88
C GLN A 34 32.77 -33.71 8.96
N ASP A 35 33.52 -32.65 9.25
CA ASP A 35 33.00 -31.27 9.27
C ASP A 35 32.42 -30.87 7.91
N ARG A 36 33.14 -31.18 6.82
CA ARG A 36 32.66 -30.96 5.43
C ARG A 36 31.38 -31.75 5.13
N GLU A 37 31.31 -33.01 5.55
CA GLU A 37 30.13 -33.87 5.36
C GLU A 37 28.93 -33.41 6.21
N LEU A 38 29.16 -32.92 7.44
CA LEU A 38 28.12 -32.33 8.29
C LEU A 38 27.58 -31.02 7.69
N ILE A 39 28.46 -30.14 7.19
CA ILE A 39 28.09 -28.92 6.47
C ILE A 39 27.29 -29.26 5.19
N TRP A 40 27.70 -30.29 4.45
CA TRP A 40 26.98 -30.77 3.27
C TRP A 40 25.57 -31.28 3.64
N ARG A 41 25.46 -32.13 4.67
CA ARG A 41 24.19 -32.69 5.16
C ARG A 41 23.25 -31.60 5.67
N GLN A 42 23.75 -30.64 6.46
CA GLN A 42 22.95 -29.54 6.96
C GLN A 42 22.44 -28.67 5.80
N ALA A 43 23.30 -28.27 4.86
CA ALA A 43 22.88 -27.50 3.68
C ALA A 43 21.86 -28.26 2.81
N LYS A 44 21.89 -29.60 2.80
CA LYS A 44 20.90 -30.43 2.10
C LYS A 44 19.57 -30.53 2.87
N ILE A 45 19.61 -30.64 4.20
CA ILE A 45 18.43 -30.59 5.07
C ILE A 45 17.73 -29.23 4.94
N ASP A 46 18.49 -28.12 4.97
CA ASP A 46 17.99 -26.76 4.79
C ASP A 46 17.30 -26.59 3.43
N GLN A 47 17.92 -27.08 2.34
CA GLN A 47 17.32 -27.07 1.00
C GLN A 47 15.98 -27.82 0.98
N LEU A 48 15.96 -29.08 1.43
CA LEU A 48 14.76 -29.92 1.38
C LEU A 48 13.64 -29.37 2.27
N THR A 49 14.00 -28.78 3.41
CA THR A 49 13.05 -28.13 4.34
C THR A 49 12.39 -26.91 3.70
N HIS A 50 13.18 -26.07 3.02
CA HIS A 50 12.68 -24.92 2.26
C HIS A 50 11.76 -25.33 1.09
N GLU A 51 12.16 -26.32 0.29
CA GLU A 51 11.36 -26.86 -0.82
C GLU A 51 10.02 -27.44 -0.31
N LEU A 52 10.05 -28.20 0.79
CA LEU A 52 8.86 -28.80 1.40
C LEU A 52 7.94 -27.71 2.02
N ALA A 53 8.49 -26.63 2.57
CA ALA A 53 7.73 -25.48 3.03
C ALA A 53 7.04 -24.72 1.88
N LEU A 54 7.74 -24.47 0.77
CA LEU A 54 7.17 -23.89 -0.45
C LEU A 54 6.05 -24.78 -1.02
N HIS A 55 6.27 -26.09 -1.15
CA HIS A 55 5.25 -27.02 -1.62
C HIS A 55 4.04 -27.08 -0.68
N LYS A 56 4.21 -26.99 0.64
CA LYS A 56 3.09 -26.85 1.59
C LYS A 56 2.31 -25.56 1.34
N ARG A 57 2.98 -24.42 1.19
CA ARG A 57 2.34 -23.12 0.90
C ARG A 57 1.59 -23.14 -0.44
N TRP A 58 2.18 -23.71 -1.48
CA TRP A 58 1.56 -23.88 -2.81
C TRP A 58 0.44 -24.94 -2.87
N ARG A 59 0.32 -25.84 -1.88
CA ARG A 59 -0.70 -26.90 -1.87
C ARG A 59 -1.84 -26.65 -0.88
N PHE A 60 -1.56 -25.99 0.25
CA PHE A 60 -2.50 -25.77 1.36
C PHE A 60 -2.76 -24.29 1.69
N GLY A 61 -2.09 -23.33 1.03
CA GLY A 61 -2.55 -21.95 1.00
C GLY A 61 -3.92 -21.84 0.32
N VAL A 62 -4.72 -20.84 0.70
CA VAL A 62 -6.07 -20.62 0.15
C VAL A 62 -5.98 -20.41 -1.36
N LYS A 63 -6.63 -21.27 -2.15
CA LYS A 63 -6.55 -21.25 -3.63
C LYS A 63 -7.73 -20.61 -4.34
N THR A 64 -8.84 -20.44 -3.63
CA THR A 64 -10.11 -19.97 -4.20
C THR A 64 -10.90 -19.23 -3.14
N GLU A 65 -10.86 -17.90 -3.20
CA GLU A 65 -11.93 -17.08 -2.65
C GLU A 65 -13.04 -17.00 -3.71
N ARG A 66 -14.30 -17.16 -3.30
CA ARG A 66 -15.44 -16.80 -4.15
C ARG A 66 -15.64 -15.30 -3.99
N LEU A 67 -15.64 -14.56 -5.09
CA LEU A 67 -15.80 -13.10 -5.11
C LEU A 67 -17.02 -12.67 -4.28
N PRO A 68 -16.86 -11.92 -3.17
CA PRO A 68 -17.97 -11.29 -2.46
C PRO A 68 -18.60 -10.18 -3.32
N ALA A 69 -19.85 -9.80 -3.03
CA ALA A 69 -20.49 -8.67 -3.72
C ALA A 69 -19.70 -7.37 -3.60
N GLU A 70 -19.07 -7.14 -2.44
CA GLU A 70 -18.14 -6.01 -2.20
C GLU A 70 -16.95 -5.99 -3.16
N GLN A 71 -16.55 -7.15 -3.70
CA GLN A 71 -15.46 -7.26 -4.67
C GLN A 71 -15.94 -7.06 -6.11
N ALA A 72 -17.22 -7.36 -6.41
CA ALA A 72 -17.82 -7.02 -7.70
C ALA A 72 -17.95 -5.49 -7.87
N GLN A 73 -18.35 -4.79 -6.81
CA GLN A 73 -18.43 -3.33 -6.78
C GLN A 73 -17.08 -2.64 -7.06
N LEU A 74 -15.95 -3.26 -6.72
CA LEU A 74 -14.61 -2.75 -7.06
C LEU A 74 -14.31 -2.81 -8.56
N PHE A 75 -14.96 -3.71 -9.31
CA PHE A 75 -14.78 -3.85 -10.76
C PHE A 75 -15.64 -2.85 -11.53
N GLU A 76 -16.89 -2.65 -11.08
CA GLU A 76 -17.78 -1.59 -11.58
C GLU A 76 -17.10 -0.21 -11.37
N GLU A 77 -16.57 0.03 -10.16
CA GLU A 77 -15.80 1.22 -9.82
C GLU A 77 -14.59 1.48 -10.74
N THR A 78 -13.82 0.43 -11.12
CA THR A 78 -12.74 0.60 -12.11
C THR A 78 -13.28 0.94 -13.49
N VAL A 79 -14.28 0.21 -14.01
CA VAL A 79 -14.80 0.43 -15.36
C VAL A 79 -15.35 1.85 -15.52
N GLU A 80 -16.00 2.40 -14.50
CA GLU A 80 -16.52 3.77 -14.53
C GLU A 80 -15.41 4.84 -14.45
N ALA A 81 -14.33 4.58 -13.71
CA ALA A 81 -13.14 5.44 -13.70
C ALA A 81 -12.39 5.39 -15.04
N ASP A 82 -12.22 4.19 -15.62
CA ASP A 82 -11.54 3.95 -16.90
C ASP A 82 -12.29 4.64 -18.05
N LEU A 83 -13.62 4.49 -18.09
CA LEU A 83 -14.48 5.16 -19.08
C LEU A 83 -14.44 6.69 -18.95
N ALA A 84 -14.40 7.21 -17.72
CA ALA A 84 -14.29 8.65 -17.49
C ALA A 84 -12.93 9.19 -17.92
N ALA A 85 -11.84 8.48 -17.62
CA ALA A 85 -10.49 8.83 -18.05
C ALA A 85 -10.35 8.79 -19.59
N MET A 86 -10.84 7.73 -20.26
CA MET A 86 -10.81 7.64 -21.73
C MET A 86 -11.66 8.72 -22.40
N THR A 87 -12.80 9.10 -21.81
CA THR A 87 -13.62 10.20 -22.34
C THR A 87 -12.88 11.54 -22.23
N GLU A 88 -12.23 11.80 -21.10
CA GLU A 88 -11.45 13.02 -20.84
C GLU A 88 -10.19 13.12 -21.73
N GLU A 89 -9.47 12.01 -21.95
CA GLU A 89 -8.37 11.94 -22.93
C GLU A 89 -8.85 12.26 -24.35
N LEU A 90 -9.98 11.68 -24.78
CA LEU A 90 -10.56 11.91 -26.12
C LEU A 90 -11.04 13.34 -26.30
N GLU A 91 -11.66 13.96 -25.29
CA GLU A 91 -12.08 15.36 -25.35
C GLU A 91 -10.88 16.29 -25.51
N GLN A 92 -9.80 16.09 -24.72
CA GLN A 92 -8.54 16.85 -24.85
C GLN A 92 -7.89 16.70 -26.23
N LEU A 93 -7.76 15.47 -26.74
CA LEU A 93 -7.18 15.20 -28.06
C LEU A 93 -8.04 15.74 -29.22
N SER A 94 -9.36 15.85 -29.05
CA SER A 94 -10.27 16.31 -30.10
C SER A 94 -10.23 17.83 -30.35
N GLY A 95 -9.80 18.61 -29.35
CA GLY A 95 -9.86 20.07 -29.36
C GLY A 95 -11.28 20.67 -29.51
N LYS A 96 -12.34 19.85 -29.40
CA LYS A 96 -13.73 20.27 -29.60
C LYS A 96 -14.50 20.18 -28.29
N PRO A 97 -15.36 21.17 -27.97
CA PRO A 97 -16.25 21.04 -26.82
C PRO A 97 -17.19 19.84 -27.03
N PRO A 98 -17.48 19.03 -25.99
CA PRO A 98 -18.26 17.82 -26.14
C PRO A 98 -19.65 18.09 -26.71
N ALA A 99 -20.06 17.26 -27.67
CA ALA A 99 -21.37 17.34 -28.31
C ALA A 99 -22.48 17.33 -27.24
N ALA A 100 -23.46 18.21 -27.41
CA ALA A 100 -24.49 18.49 -26.40
C ALA A 100 -25.47 17.30 -26.22
N LYS A 101 -25.04 16.29 -25.45
CA LYS A 101 -25.92 15.27 -24.87
C LYS A 101 -27.03 15.99 -24.10
N GLY A 102 -28.28 15.56 -24.30
CA GLY A 102 -29.45 16.25 -23.76
C GLY A 102 -29.35 16.51 -22.26
N GLN A 103 -29.81 17.70 -21.82
CA GLN A 103 -29.63 18.17 -20.44
C GLN A 103 -30.32 17.23 -19.43
N ALA A 104 -29.56 16.30 -18.87
CA ALA A 104 -29.96 15.56 -17.68
C ALA A 104 -30.19 16.57 -16.55
N LYS A 105 -31.45 16.75 -16.13
CA LYS A 105 -31.81 17.63 -15.01
C LYS A 105 -31.14 17.13 -13.75
N ARG A 106 -30.04 17.80 -13.37
CA ARG A 106 -29.34 17.58 -12.10
C ARG A 106 -30.33 17.80 -10.96
N LYS A 107 -30.33 16.92 -9.97
CA LYS A 107 -31.00 17.21 -8.70
C LYS A 107 -30.28 18.40 -8.03
N PRO A 108 -31.00 19.37 -7.44
CA PRO A 108 -30.37 20.43 -6.66
C PRO A 108 -29.65 19.82 -5.44
N LEU A 109 -28.65 20.53 -4.90
CA LEU A 109 -28.01 20.12 -3.65
C LEU A 109 -28.97 20.36 -2.48
N PRO A 110 -28.98 19.50 -1.44
CA PRO A 110 -29.98 19.58 -0.38
C PRO A 110 -30.05 20.97 0.28
N PRO A 111 -31.23 21.57 0.49
CA PRO A 111 -31.39 22.92 1.02
C PRO A 111 -30.86 23.07 2.46
N GLU A 112 -30.79 21.99 3.23
CA GLU A 112 -30.27 21.93 4.59
C GLU A 112 -28.74 22.07 4.70
N LEU A 113 -28.00 21.94 3.60
CA LEU A 113 -26.55 22.11 3.62
C LEU A 113 -26.17 23.61 3.75
N PRO A 114 -25.20 23.95 4.63
CA PRO A 114 -24.77 25.32 4.83
C PRO A 114 -24.15 25.90 3.55
N ARG A 115 -24.63 27.09 3.17
CA ARG A 115 -24.25 27.77 1.93
C ARG A 115 -23.36 28.99 2.23
N THR A 116 -22.24 29.05 1.53
CA THR A 116 -21.31 30.20 1.53
C THR A 116 -21.43 30.92 0.20
N GLU A 117 -21.79 32.19 0.18
CA GLU A 117 -21.90 32.95 -1.06
C GLU A 117 -20.55 33.51 -1.50
N ILE A 118 -20.19 33.26 -2.76
CA ILE A 118 -18.97 33.76 -3.39
C ILE A 118 -19.40 34.66 -4.55
N HIS A 119 -19.29 35.97 -4.36
CA HIS A 119 -19.74 36.98 -5.32
C HIS A 119 -18.61 37.30 -6.32
N HIS A 120 -18.89 37.07 -7.60
CA HIS A 120 -18.01 37.37 -8.73
C HIS A 120 -18.58 38.59 -9.45
N GLU A 121 -18.07 39.75 -9.06
CA GLU A 121 -18.45 41.08 -9.57
C GLU A 121 -17.22 41.74 -10.22
N PRO A 122 -17.39 42.66 -11.20
CA PRO A 122 -16.26 43.27 -11.90
C PRO A 122 -15.54 44.32 -11.05
N ASP A 123 -14.20 44.41 -11.19
CA ASP A 123 -13.34 45.33 -10.42
C ASP A 123 -13.73 46.82 -10.57
N SER A 124 -14.41 47.16 -11.66
CA SER A 124 -15.03 48.46 -11.88
C SER A 124 -16.45 48.30 -12.43
N THR A 125 -17.36 49.11 -11.91
CA THR A 125 -18.73 49.23 -12.43
C THR A 125 -18.89 50.40 -13.41
N THR A 126 -17.81 51.11 -13.73
CA THR A 126 -17.76 52.12 -14.81
C THR A 126 -17.40 51.44 -16.13
N CYS A 127 -18.19 51.69 -17.18
CA CYS A 127 -17.93 51.15 -18.51
C CYS A 127 -16.81 51.94 -19.24
N ALA A 128 -16.21 51.36 -20.28
CA ALA A 128 -15.17 52.00 -21.09
C ALA A 128 -15.63 53.30 -21.79
N CYS A 129 -16.95 53.51 -21.94
CA CYS A 129 -17.55 54.75 -22.43
C CYS A 129 -17.73 55.84 -21.34
N GLY A 130 -17.29 55.59 -20.11
CA GLY A 130 -17.43 56.50 -18.95
C GLY A 130 -18.78 56.39 -18.22
N CYS A 131 -19.77 55.70 -18.78
CA CYS A 131 -21.09 55.54 -18.15
C CYS A 131 -21.07 54.50 -17.01
N GLN A 132 -21.82 54.77 -15.94
CA GLN A 132 -22.08 53.81 -14.87
C GLN A 132 -22.90 52.61 -15.40
N MET A 133 -22.39 51.39 -15.20
CA MET A 133 -23.11 50.15 -15.53
C MET A 133 -24.18 49.82 -14.48
N LYS A 134 -25.20 49.07 -14.88
CA LYS A 134 -26.28 48.59 -13.99
C LYS A 134 -26.25 47.06 -13.91
N ARG A 135 -26.41 46.50 -12.71
CA ARG A 135 -26.59 45.05 -12.49
C ARG A 135 -27.99 44.65 -13.00
N ILE A 136 -28.04 43.89 -14.09
CA ILE A 136 -29.29 43.46 -14.76
C ILE A 136 -29.75 42.05 -14.35
N GLY A 137 -28.93 41.33 -13.58
CA GLY A 137 -29.21 39.98 -13.09
C GLY A 137 -27.95 39.28 -12.61
N GLU A 138 -28.03 37.97 -12.42
CA GLU A 138 -26.91 37.12 -12.02
C GLU A 138 -27.02 35.73 -12.67
N ASP A 139 -25.91 35.00 -12.74
CA ASP A 139 -25.93 33.53 -12.85
C ASP A 139 -25.47 32.93 -11.52
N VAL A 140 -26.09 31.82 -11.10
CA VAL A 140 -25.78 31.12 -9.86
C VAL A 140 -25.31 29.70 -10.17
N ALA A 141 -24.17 29.30 -9.62
CA ALA A 141 -23.67 27.93 -9.66
C ALA A 141 -23.36 27.43 -8.24
N GLU A 142 -23.95 26.31 -7.85
CA GLU A 142 -23.63 25.64 -6.58
C GLU A 142 -22.51 24.59 -6.79
N LYS A 143 -21.56 24.55 -5.85
CA LYS A 143 -20.51 23.53 -5.73
C LYS A 143 -20.58 22.86 -4.37
N LEU A 144 -20.29 21.57 -4.31
CA LEU A 144 -20.27 20.79 -3.08
C LEU A 144 -18.84 20.68 -2.54
N ASP A 145 -18.60 21.17 -1.33
CA ASP A 145 -17.36 20.97 -0.57
C ASP A 145 -17.58 20.05 0.63
N TYR A 146 -16.49 19.46 1.15
CA TYR A 146 -16.53 18.58 2.30
C TYR A 146 -15.33 18.82 3.22
N THR A 147 -15.63 19.35 4.41
CA THR A 147 -14.73 19.26 5.56
C THR A 147 -15.04 17.93 6.28
N PRO A 148 -14.05 17.17 6.79
CA PRO A 148 -14.29 15.86 7.42
C PRO A 148 -15.40 15.84 8.50
N GLY A 149 -16.57 15.31 8.13
CA GLY A 149 -17.77 15.22 8.95
C GLY A 149 -18.92 16.16 8.56
N THR A 150 -18.74 17.10 7.63
CA THR A 150 -19.76 18.09 7.25
C THR A 150 -19.61 18.51 5.79
N PHE A 151 -20.70 18.39 5.02
CA PHE A 151 -20.82 19.00 3.69
C PHE A 151 -21.18 20.48 3.79
N SER A 152 -20.66 21.26 2.85
CA SER A 152 -20.98 22.68 2.63
C SER A 152 -21.18 22.94 1.14
N VAL A 153 -21.82 24.07 0.81
CA VAL A 153 -22.11 24.47 -0.57
C VAL A 153 -21.55 25.85 -0.87
N GLU A 154 -20.61 25.93 -1.80
CA GLU A 154 -20.14 27.21 -2.34
C GLU A 154 -21.14 27.68 -3.41
N ARG A 155 -21.84 28.79 -3.15
CA ARG A 155 -22.79 29.42 -4.06
C ARG A 155 -22.06 30.53 -4.82
N HIS A 156 -21.51 30.22 -5.99
CA HIS A 156 -20.90 31.20 -6.88
C HIS A 156 -21.98 32.03 -7.56
N ILE A 157 -22.00 33.34 -7.30
CA ILE A 157 -22.95 34.31 -7.85
C ILE A 157 -22.20 35.23 -8.80
N ARG A 158 -22.58 35.28 -10.08
CA ARG A 158 -21.90 36.05 -11.13
C ARG A 158 -22.78 37.21 -11.61
N GLY A 159 -22.55 38.41 -11.11
CA GLY A 159 -23.35 39.58 -11.47
C GLY A 159 -23.20 39.95 -12.95
N LYS A 160 -24.33 40.15 -13.64
CA LYS A 160 -24.41 40.62 -15.02
C LYS A 160 -24.58 42.12 -15.00
N TRP A 161 -23.60 42.85 -15.54
CA TRP A 161 -23.62 44.31 -15.63
C TRP A 161 -23.78 44.74 -17.08
N ALA A 162 -24.67 45.68 -17.35
CA ALA A 162 -24.85 46.24 -18.68
C ALA A 162 -24.67 47.76 -18.67
N CYS A 163 -24.00 48.29 -19.69
CA CYS A 163 -24.08 49.71 -20.02
C CYS A 163 -25.29 49.96 -20.91
N ALA A 164 -26.15 50.91 -20.53
CA ALA A 164 -27.35 51.27 -21.29
C ALA A 164 -27.09 52.13 -22.54
N GLN A 165 -25.85 52.59 -22.76
CA GLN A 165 -25.53 53.55 -23.84
C GLN A 165 -24.63 52.95 -24.95
N CYS A 166 -23.86 51.91 -24.65
CA CYS A 166 -23.08 51.15 -25.63
C CYS A 166 -23.38 49.64 -25.61
N GLU A 167 -24.52 49.27 -24.99
CA GLU A 167 -25.10 47.91 -24.90
C GLU A 167 -24.13 46.80 -24.43
N THR A 168 -23.02 47.20 -23.83
CA THR A 168 -21.92 46.30 -23.46
C THR A 168 -22.26 45.53 -22.19
N LEU A 169 -22.27 44.20 -22.30
CA LEU A 169 -22.45 43.27 -21.19
C LEU A 169 -21.08 42.89 -20.60
N VAL A 170 -20.94 43.07 -19.29
CA VAL A 170 -19.76 42.66 -18.49
C VAL A 170 -20.23 41.67 -17.41
N GLN A 171 -19.50 40.57 -17.26
CA GLN A 171 -19.72 39.59 -16.19
C GLN A 171 -18.35 39.02 -15.79
N ALA A 172 -18.05 39.01 -14.49
CA ALA A 172 -16.76 38.52 -14.01
C ALA A 172 -16.55 37.02 -14.38
N PRO A 173 -15.34 36.63 -14.80
CA PRO A 173 -15.01 35.21 -14.96
C PRO A 173 -14.95 34.52 -13.59
N VAL A 174 -15.36 33.26 -13.54
CA VAL A 174 -15.12 32.39 -12.37
C VAL A 174 -13.78 31.67 -12.61
N PRO A 175 -12.94 31.46 -11.58
CA PRO A 175 -11.73 30.65 -11.70
C PRO A 175 -12.01 29.27 -12.31
N ALA A 176 -11.08 28.76 -13.12
CA ALA A 176 -11.22 27.45 -13.75
C ALA A 176 -11.32 26.34 -12.69
N HIS A 177 -12.24 25.40 -12.89
CA HIS A 177 -12.41 24.22 -12.04
C HIS A 177 -11.75 22.99 -12.67
N VAL A 178 -11.24 22.08 -11.85
CA VAL A 178 -10.54 20.86 -12.34
C VAL A 178 -11.48 19.92 -13.11
N ILE A 179 -12.74 19.82 -12.69
CA ILE A 179 -13.79 19.13 -13.45
C ILE A 179 -14.78 20.19 -13.96
N ASP A 180 -14.81 20.35 -15.28
CA ASP A 180 -15.58 21.40 -15.91
C ASP A 180 -17.09 21.13 -15.81
N LYS A 181 -17.86 22.15 -15.41
CA LYS A 181 -19.27 22.00 -14.98
C LYS A 181 -19.49 20.95 -13.86
N GLY A 182 -18.44 20.45 -13.21
CA GLY A 182 -18.54 19.47 -12.12
C GLY A 182 -19.26 20.03 -10.90
N ILE A 183 -19.90 19.15 -10.11
CA ILE A 183 -20.47 19.49 -8.81
C ILE A 183 -19.39 19.71 -7.71
N PRO A 184 -18.30 18.94 -7.61
CA PRO A 184 -17.41 19.05 -6.45
C PRO A 184 -16.47 20.26 -6.55
N THR A 185 -16.03 20.73 -5.38
CA THR A 185 -14.85 21.59 -5.23
C THR A 185 -13.55 20.80 -5.40
N THR A 186 -12.43 21.52 -5.44
CA THR A 186 -11.09 20.92 -5.29
C THR A 186 -10.88 20.25 -3.93
N GLY A 187 -11.50 20.77 -2.86
CA GLY A 187 -11.45 20.19 -1.51
C GLY A 187 -12.07 18.80 -1.45
N LEU A 188 -13.31 18.64 -1.93
CA LEU A 188 -13.99 17.34 -2.01
C LEU A 188 -13.24 16.36 -2.93
N LEU A 189 -12.71 16.82 -4.07
CA LEU A 189 -11.89 15.97 -4.95
C LEU A 189 -10.60 15.47 -4.27
N ALA A 190 -9.90 16.36 -3.56
CA ALA A 190 -8.72 15.98 -2.79
C ALA A 190 -9.07 14.99 -1.67
N GLN A 191 -10.17 15.20 -0.94
CA GLN A 191 -10.64 14.26 0.07
C GLN A 191 -10.89 12.86 -0.50
N VAL A 192 -11.61 12.74 -1.63
CA VAL A 192 -11.95 11.44 -2.24
C VAL A 192 -10.69 10.67 -2.65
N LEU A 193 -9.72 11.36 -3.27
CA LEU A 193 -8.44 10.79 -3.70
C LEU A 193 -7.56 10.37 -2.52
N VAL A 194 -7.41 11.23 -1.51
CA VAL A 194 -6.63 10.93 -0.30
C VAL A 194 -7.26 9.76 0.44
N ALA A 195 -8.58 9.79 0.66
CA ALA A 195 -9.30 8.68 1.28
C ALA A 195 -9.10 7.36 0.51
N LYS A 196 -9.23 7.37 -0.82
CA LYS A 196 -9.11 6.16 -1.66
C LYS A 196 -7.69 5.60 -1.67
N TYR A 197 -6.71 6.43 -2.02
CA TYR A 197 -5.35 5.97 -2.30
C TYR A 197 -4.43 6.03 -1.08
N GLN A 198 -4.46 7.14 -0.33
CA GLN A 198 -3.64 7.29 0.87
C GLN A 198 -4.21 6.45 2.02
N ASP A 199 -5.51 6.51 2.31
CA ASP A 199 -6.11 5.83 3.47
C ASP A 199 -6.73 4.45 3.17
N HIS A 200 -6.74 4.02 1.90
CA HIS A 200 -7.26 2.72 1.43
C HIS A 200 -8.77 2.53 1.70
N LEU A 201 -9.53 3.61 1.58
CA LEU A 201 -10.98 3.66 1.79
C LEU A 201 -11.72 3.52 0.44
N PRO A 202 -12.25 2.34 0.09
CA PRO A 202 -12.92 2.10 -1.20
C PRO A 202 -14.20 2.93 -1.34
N LEU A 203 -14.61 3.25 -2.57
CA LEU A 203 -15.60 4.30 -2.80
C LEU A 203 -17.00 3.93 -2.27
N TYR A 204 -17.41 2.66 -2.29
CA TYR A 204 -18.65 2.21 -1.62
C TYR A 204 -18.71 2.57 -0.12
N ARG A 205 -17.55 2.59 0.55
CA ARG A 205 -17.43 2.96 1.98
C ARG A 205 -17.36 4.47 2.15
N GLN A 206 -16.83 5.20 1.17
CA GLN A 206 -16.90 6.66 1.12
C GLN A 206 -18.35 7.14 0.94
N GLU A 207 -19.10 6.57 -0.01
CA GLU A 207 -20.54 6.82 -0.19
C GLU A 207 -21.30 6.65 1.13
N GLY A 208 -21.09 5.52 1.83
CA GLY A 208 -21.70 5.27 3.14
C GLY A 208 -21.27 6.25 4.26
N ILE A 209 -20.08 6.86 4.16
CA ILE A 209 -19.61 7.92 5.08
C ILE A 209 -20.26 9.26 4.73
N PHE A 210 -20.28 9.64 3.46
CA PHE A 210 -20.92 10.84 2.95
C PHE A 210 -22.43 10.84 3.23
N GLY A 211 -23.11 9.69 3.08
CA GLY A 211 -24.50 9.52 3.49
C GLY A 211 -24.78 9.84 4.96
N ARG A 212 -23.82 9.58 5.87
CA ARG A 212 -23.92 9.97 7.28
C ARG A 212 -23.58 11.44 7.55
N ALA A 213 -22.92 12.12 6.61
CA ALA A 213 -22.67 13.56 6.64
C ALA A 213 -23.78 14.39 5.95
N GLY A 214 -24.88 13.74 5.52
CA GLY A 214 -26.07 14.39 4.96
C GLY A 214 -26.28 14.19 3.45
N LEU A 215 -25.32 13.63 2.71
CA LEU A 215 -25.46 13.44 1.26
C LEU A 215 -24.70 12.20 0.78
N ALA A 216 -25.42 11.13 0.42
CA ALA A 216 -24.81 9.98 -0.24
C ALA A 216 -24.42 10.35 -1.68
N ILE A 217 -23.12 10.37 -1.97
CA ILE A 217 -22.59 10.54 -3.33
C ILE A 217 -22.41 9.14 -3.92
N PRO A 218 -23.11 8.78 -5.03
CA PRO A 218 -23.03 7.43 -5.59
C PRO A 218 -21.61 7.01 -5.95
N GLN A 219 -21.26 5.74 -5.70
CA GLN A 219 -19.97 5.14 -6.04
C GLN A 219 -19.53 5.45 -7.49
N SER A 220 -20.47 5.43 -8.44
CA SER A 220 -20.23 5.77 -9.85
C SER A 220 -19.85 7.23 -10.11
N THR A 221 -20.41 8.15 -9.34
CA THR A 221 -20.05 9.58 -9.40
C THR A 221 -18.65 9.79 -8.82
N LEU A 222 -18.32 9.10 -7.72
CA LEU A 222 -16.97 9.10 -7.14
C LEU A 222 -15.95 8.47 -8.10
N ALA A 223 -16.29 7.37 -8.78
CA ALA A 223 -15.44 6.69 -9.76
C ALA A 223 -15.13 7.58 -10.97
N GLN A 224 -16.15 8.25 -11.53
CA GLN A 224 -15.97 9.20 -12.63
C GLN A 224 -15.03 10.35 -12.25
N TRP A 225 -15.16 10.89 -11.02
CA TRP A 225 -14.26 11.92 -10.53
C TRP A 225 -12.83 11.41 -10.38
N VAL A 226 -12.63 10.18 -9.87
CA VAL A 226 -11.29 9.56 -9.78
C VAL A 226 -10.67 9.39 -11.17
N GLY A 227 -11.43 8.93 -12.17
CA GLY A 227 -10.99 8.82 -13.57
C GLY A 227 -10.55 10.15 -14.17
N GLN A 228 -11.40 11.18 -14.08
CA GLN A 228 -11.10 12.53 -14.56
C GLN A 228 -9.89 13.16 -13.85
N MET A 229 -9.78 12.97 -12.53
CA MET A 229 -8.63 13.42 -11.76
C MET A 229 -7.34 12.72 -12.17
N GLY A 230 -7.39 11.46 -12.57
CA GLY A 230 -6.22 10.76 -13.14
C GLY A 230 -5.62 11.53 -14.32
N VAL A 231 -6.44 11.92 -15.30
CA VAL A 231 -5.99 12.68 -16.47
C VAL A 231 -5.57 14.10 -16.09
N ARG A 232 -6.35 14.80 -15.24
CA ARG A 232 -6.05 16.17 -14.79
C ARG A 232 -4.77 16.31 -13.96
N LEU A 233 -4.30 15.23 -13.33
CA LEU A 233 -3.05 15.22 -12.57
C LEU A 233 -1.81 14.91 -13.43
N GLN A 234 -1.97 14.47 -14.69
CA GLN A 234 -0.83 14.08 -15.53
C GLN A 234 0.24 15.18 -15.71
N PRO A 235 -0.11 16.47 -15.92
CA PRO A 235 0.91 17.52 -16.05
C PRO A 235 1.79 17.69 -14.80
N LEU A 236 1.30 17.32 -13.60
CA LEU A 236 2.09 17.30 -12.37
C LEU A 236 3.03 16.10 -12.32
N VAL A 237 2.63 14.96 -12.89
CA VAL A 237 3.47 13.76 -13.03
C VAL A 237 4.56 13.99 -14.07
N ASP A 238 4.25 14.65 -15.19
CA ASP A 238 5.21 15.01 -16.23
C ASP A 238 6.25 16.02 -15.72
N ALA A 239 5.79 17.08 -15.02
CA ALA A 239 6.67 18.04 -14.37
C ALA A 239 7.56 17.37 -13.31
N LEU A 240 7.01 16.46 -12.51
CA LEU A 240 7.78 15.69 -11.52
C LEU A 240 8.75 14.71 -12.18
N LYS A 241 8.43 14.16 -13.37
CA LYS A 241 9.35 13.31 -14.14
C LYS A 241 10.53 14.14 -14.65
N ALA A 242 10.27 15.33 -15.22
CA ALA A 242 11.31 16.24 -15.65
C ALA A 242 12.24 16.64 -14.50
N GLU A 243 11.67 17.03 -13.35
CA GLU A 243 12.42 17.34 -12.12
C GLU A 243 13.24 16.13 -11.64
N LEU A 244 12.63 14.94 -11.53
CA LEU A 244 13.31 13.72 -11.08
C LEU A 244 14.49 13.35 -11.98
N LEU A 245 14.38 13.55 -13.30
CA LEU A 245 15.47 13.29 -14.25
C LEU A 245 16.60 14.36 -14.23
N THR A 246 16.51 15.41 -13.40
CA THR A 246 17.66 16.30 -13.14
C THR A 246 18.65 15.70 -12.12
N PHE A 247 18.21 14.75 -11.28
CA PHE A 247 19.01 14.26 -10.16
C PHE A 247 20.08 13.24 -10.60
N PRO A 248 21.30 13.29 -10.04
CA PRO A 248 22.40 12.40 -10.43
C PRO A 248 22.25 10.98 -9.89
N VAL A 249 21.43 10.77 -8.85
CA VAL A 249 21.20 9.47 -8.23
C VAL A 249 19.69 9.17 -8.18
N LEU A 250 19.30 8.04 -8.77
CA LEU A 250 17.92 7.55 -8.77
C LEU A 250 17.84 6.13 -8.21
N HIS A 251 16.71 5.78 -7.60
CA HIS A 251 16.34 4.40 -7.29
C HIS A 251 15.32 3.89 -8.30
N ALA A 252 15.45 2.64 -8.74
CA ALA A 252 14.42 1.94 -9.51
C ALA A 252 14.10 0.56 -8.94
N ASP A 253 12.82 0.19 -8.95
CA ASP A 253 12.31 -1.13 -8.55
C ASP A 253 10.91 -1.41 -9.07
N GLU A 254 10.65 -2.65 -9.48
CA GLU A 254 9.38 -3.06 -10.09
C GLU A 254 8.61 -4.09 -9.26
N THR A 255 7.46 -3.66 -8.73
CA THR A 255 6.58 -4.49 -7.90
C THR A 255 5.50 -5.14 -8.77
N PRO A 256 5.34 -6.49 -8.76
CA PRO A 256 4.31 -7.16 -9.55
C PRO A 256 2.91 -6.91 -8.97
N VAL A 257 1.95 -6.60 -9.85
CA VAL A 257 0.52 -6.46 -9.52
C VAL A 257 -0.33 -7.44 -10.33
N ALA A 258 -1.47 -7.84 -9.78
CA ALA A 258 -2.45 -8.67 -10.49
C ALA A 258 -3.45 -7.76 -11.21
N MET A 259 -3.36 -7.73 -12.54
CA MET A 259 -4.23 -6.97 -13.43
C MET A 259 -5.27 -7.90 -14.03
N LEU A 260 -6.49 -7.42 -14.25
CA LEU A 260 -7.52 -8.21 -14.93
C LEU A 260 -7.24 -8.31 -16.42
N ASP A 261 -7.48 -9.49 -16.99
CA ASP A 261 -7.63 -9.72 -18.42
C ASP A 261 -9.05 -10.27 -18.67
N PRO A 262 -10.03 -9.38 -18.94
CA PRO A 262 -11.41 -9.80 -19.22
C PRO A 262 -11.52 -10.68 -20.47
N GLY A 263 -10.63 -10.52 -21.45
CA GLY A 263 -10.62 -11.32 -22.68
C GLY A 263 -10.17 -12.76 -22.45
N ALA A 264 -9.20 -12.97 -21.55
CA ALA A 264 -8.74 -14.31 -21.15
C ALA A 264 -9.51 -14.91 -19.94
N GLY A 265 -10.42 -14.14 -19.32
CA GLY A 265 -11.18 -14.53 -18.14
C GLY A 265 -10.31 -14.80 -16.90
N LYS A 266 -9.15 -14.13 -16.79
CA LYS A 266 -8.07 -14.41 -15.83
C LYS A 266 -7.44 -13.11 -15.33
N THR A 267 -6.51 -13.21 -14.38
CA THR A 267 -5.54 -12.15 -14.12
C THR A 267 -4.24 -12.40 -14.88
N HIS A 268 -3.60 -11.34 -15.34
CA HIS A 268 -2.21 -11.35 -15.79
C HIS A 268 -1.33 -10.52 -14.85
N ARG A 269 0.00 -10.66 -14.98
CA ARG A 269 0.96 -10.07 -14.04
C ARG A 269 1.65 -8.84 -14.64
N ALA A 270 0.98 -7.72 -14.49
CA ALA A 270 1.50 -6.39 -14.72
C ALA A 270 2.43 -5.92 -13.59
N TYR A 271 3.01 -4.73 -13.71
CA TYR A 271 4.05 -4.20 -12.83
C TYR A 271 3.86 -2.71 -12.55
N LEU A 272 4.12 -2.31 -11.31
CA LEU A 272 4.36 -0.93 -10.93
C LEU A 272 5.88 -0.72 -10.85
N TRP A 273 6.42 0.00 -11.84
CA TRP A 273 7.79 0.49 -11.81
C TRP A 273 7.84 1.74 -10.94
N SER A 274 8.67 1.71 -9.91
CA SER A 274 8.84 2.81 -8.99
C SER A 274 10.19 3.47 -9.19
N TYR A 275 10.16 4.78 -9.40
CA TYR A 275 11.33 5.64 -9.55
C TYR A 275 11.33 6.68 -8.44
N SER A 276 12.44 6.82 -7.72
CA SER A 276 12.56 7.84 -6.67
C SER A 276 13.93 8.50 -6.68
N ILE A 277 13.97 9.77 -6.26
CA ILE A 277 15.21 10.52 -6.04
C ILE A 277 16.07 9.85 -4.94
N GLY A 278 17.37 10.13 -4.93
CA GLY A 278 18.32 9.65 -3.94
C GLY A 278 17.92 9.96 -2.49
N ALA A 279 18.49 9.18 -1.55
CA ALA A 279 18.17 9.32 -0.14
C ALA A 279 18.76 10.60 0.49
N HIS A 280 19.78 11.18 -0.14
CA HIS A 280 20.56 12.30 0.40
C HIS A 280 20.15 13.67 -0.16
N ASP A 281 19.29 13.68 -1.18
CA ASP A 281 18.74 14.90 -1.80
C ASP A 281 17.61 15.52 -0.95
N PRO A 282 17.39 16.85 -1.03
CA PRO A 282 16.32 17.51 -0.30
C PRO A 282 14.93 17.21 -0.88
N VAL A 283 14.82 16.94 -2.19
CA VAL A 283 13.54 16.69 -2.88
C VAL A 283 13.10 15.23 -2.67
N ARG A 284 11.86 15.05 -2.24
CA ARG A 284 11.27 13.73 -1.97
C ARG A 284 10.17 13.40 -2.99
N ALA A 285 10.59 12.93 -4.15
CA ALA A 285 9.71 12.47 -5.23
C ALA A 285 9.70 10.94 -5.35
N VAL A 286 8.52 10.38 -5.64
CA VAL A 286 8.33 8.99 -6.07
C VAL A 286 7.31 8.96 -7.19
N ILE A 287 7.68 8.46 -8.36
CA ILE A 287 6.77 8.22 -9.48
C ILE A 287 6.54 6.71 -9.58
N TYR A 288 5.26 6.34 -9.69
CA TYR A 288 4.85 5.00 -10.08
C TYR A 288 4.41 5.06 -11.54
N ASP A 289 5.15 4.34 -12.37
CA ASP A 289 4.82 4.08 -13.77
C ASP A 289 4.22 2.67 -13.87
N PHE A 290 3.13 2.53 -14.61
CA PHE A 290 2.38 1.28 -14.68
C PHE A 290 2.57 0.60 -16.05
N ALA A 291 2.95 -0.67 -16.02
CA ALA A 291 3.32 -1.44 -17.20
C ALA A 291 2.65 -2.82 -17.23
N ASP A 292 2.24 -3.24 -18.44
CA ASP A 292 1.70 -4.58 -18.75
C ASP A 292 2.63 -5.75 -18.39
N SER A 293 3.92 -5.49 -18.21
CA SER A 293 4.97 -6.50 -18.15
C SER A 293 6.24 -5.98 -17.47
N ARG A 294 7.12 -6.90 -17.06
CA ARG A 294 8.45 -6.58 -16.48
C ARG A 294 9.49 -6.20 -17.54
N ALA A 295 9.10 -5.96 -18.79
CA ALA A 295 10.06 -5.80 -19.88
C ALA A 295 10.99 -4.59 -19.65
N GLY A 296 12.30 -4.77 -19.79
CA GLY A 296 13.30 -3.71 -19.61
C GLY A 296 13.16 -2.51 -20.56
N LYS A 297 12.28 -2.58 -21.57
CA LYS A 297 11.88 -1.42 -22.37
C LYS A 297 11.30 -0.31 -21.48
N HIS A 298 10.43 -0.63 -20.53
CA HIS A 298 9.70 0.38 -19.74
C HIS A 298 10.65 1.27 -18.92
N ALA A 299 11.76 0.72 -18.43
CA ALA A 299 12.80 1.49 -17.77
C ALA A 299 13.67 2.35 -18.72
N GLN A 300 13.81 1.95 -19.99
CA GLN A 300 14.44 2.76 -21.03
C GLN A 300 13.48 3.87 -21.50
N ASP A 301 12.22 3.55 -21.76
CA ASP A 301 11.16 4.48 -22.14
C ASP A 301 10.90 5.51 -21.02
N PHE A 302 11.06 5.12 -19.74
CA PHE A 302 10.99 6.04 -18.61
C PHE A 302 12.21 6.95 -18.49
N LEU A 303 13.43 6.40 -18.45
CA LEU A 303 14.66 7.17 -18.16
C LEU A 303 15.24 7.91 -19.38
N GLY A 304 14.95 7.46 -20.60
CA GLY A 304 15.39 8.10 -21.85
C GLY A 304 16.90 8.31 -21.90
N ASP A 305 17.33 9.56 -22.06
CA ASP A 305 18.74 9.97 -22.17
C ASP A 305 19.42 10.25 -20.82
N TRP A 306 18.78 9.98 -19.68
CA TRP A 306 19.39 10.15 -18.36
C TRP A 306 20.55 9.16 -18.12
N ARG A 307 21.70 9.66 -17.65
CA ARG A 307 22.95 8.88 -17.44
C ARG A 307 23.59 9.14 -16.06
N GLY A 308 22.79 9.09 -15.00
CA GLY A 308 23.28 9.12 -13.61
C GLY A 308 23.56 7.73 -13.04
N THR A 309 23.57 7.63 -11.71
CA THR A 309 23.76 6.39 -10.95
C THR A 309 22.42 5.81 -10.50
N LEU A 310 22.10 4.61 -10.99
CA LEU A 310 20.84 3.91 -10.71
C LEU A 310 21.02 2.85 -9.62
N VAL A 311 20.33 3.04 -8.50
CA VAL A 311 20.28 2.10 -7.38
C VAL A 311 19.19 1.07 -7.63
N CYS A 312 19.55 -0.18 -7.95
CA CYS A 312 18.60 -1.23 -8.36
C CYS A 312 18.95 -2.63 -7.78
N ASP A 313 18.06 -3.61 -8.04
CA ASP A 313 18.35 -5.04 -7.85
C ASP A 313 19.16 -5.63 -9.04
N ASP A 314 19.27 -6.96 -9.20
CA ASP A 314 20.00 -7.60 -10.32
C ASP A 314 19.14 -7.81 -11.57
N TYR A 315 17.96 -7.19 -11.64
CA TYR A 315 17.02 -7.51 -12.69
C TYR A 315 17.59 -7.18 -14.07
N SER A 316 17.56 -8.17 -14.96
CA SER A 316 18.16 -8.10 -16.29
C SER A 316 17.55 -7.01 -17.17
N GLY A 317 16.36 -6.49 -16.84
CA GLY A 317 15.77 -5.33 -17.52
C GLY A 317 16.64 -4.07 -17.46
N TYR A 318 17.39 -3.86 -16.39
CA TYR A 318 18.28 -2.70 -16.23
C TYR A 318 19.58 -2.79 -17.04
N LYS A 319 19.94 -3.97 -17.57
CA LYS A 319 21.26 -4.20 -18.19
C LYS A 319 21.44 -3.46 -19.53
N ALA A 320 20.35 -3.12 -20.22
CA ALA A 320 20.40 -2.28 -21.42
C ALA A 320 20.79 -0.82 -21.08
N LEU A 321 20.18 -0.23 -20.04
CA LEU A 321 20.52 1.10 -19.54
C LEU A 321 21.98 1.19 -19.10
N ILE A 322 22.47 0.18 -18.38
CA ILE A 322 23.86 0.12 -17.92
C ILE A 322 24.83 0.08 -19.12
N ALA A 323 24.52 -0.71 -20.15
CA ALA A 323 25.30 -0.74 -21.39
C ALA A 323 25.22 0.57 -22.21
N GLN A 324 24.17 1.38 -22.01
CA GLN A 324 24.00 2.71 -22.62
C GLN A 324 24.65 3.86 -21.81
N GLY A 325 25.29 3.55 -20.68
CA GLY A 325 26.06 4.52 -19.86
C GLY A 325 25.46 4.87 -18.50
N VAL A 326 24.36 4.25 -18.07
CA VAL A 326 23.85 4.41 -16.69
C VAL A 326 24.78 3.68 -15.71
N THR A 327 25.16 4.34 -14.62
CA THR A 327 26.06 3.75 -13.62
C THR A 327 25.29 2.83 -12.66
N GLU A 328 25.72 1.57 -12.50
CA GLU A 328 25.04 0.60 -11.61
C GLU A 328 25.44 0.79 -10.14
N ALA A 329 24.45 1.00 -9.27
CA ALA A 329 24.59 0.88 -7.82
C ALA A 329 23.69 -0.25 -7.28
N GLY A 330 24.27 -1.10 -6.43
CA GLY A 330 23.61 -2.31 -5.92
C GLY A 330 22.86 -2.04 -4.62
N CYS A 331 21.54 -2.26 -4.61
CA CYS A 331 20.74 -2.12 -3.39
C CYS A 331 21.06 -3.21 -2.36
N MET A 332 21.80 -2.89 -1.29
CA MET A 332 22.17 -3.83 -0.21
C MET A 332 20.97 -4.47 0.48
N ALA A 333 19.82 -3.80 0.50
CA ALA A 333 18.58 -4.35 1.05
C ALA A 333 18.11 -5.62 0.30
N HIS A 334 18.44 -5.78 -0.98
CA HIS A 334 18.12 -6.98 -1.77
C HIS A 334 19.10 -8.13 -1.56
N ALA A 335 20.37 -7.86 -1.28
CA ALA A 335 21.29 -8.87 -0.74
C ALA A 335 20.81 -9.34 0.64
N ARG A 336 20.59 -8.40 1.58
CA ARG A 336 20.09 -8.67 2.93
C ARG A 336 18.82 -9.52 2.95
N ARG A 337 17.84 -9.24 2.07
CA ARG A 337 16.57 -9.97 2.02
C ARG A 337 16.77 -11.48 1.82
N LYS A 338 17.73 -11.89 0.98
CA LYS A 338 18.01 -13.31 0.70
C LYS A 338 18.52 -14.05 1.94
N PHE A 339 19.34 -13.40 2.77
CA PHE A 339 19.79 -13.99 4.05
C PHE A 339 18.69 -13.94 5.12
N PHE A 340 17.84 -12.92 5.12
CA PHE A 340 16.68 -12.86 6.01
C PHE A 340 15.67 -13.99 5.73
N GLU A 341 15.35 -14.25 4.45
CA GLU A 341 14.50 -15.36 4.00
C GLU A 341 15.08 -16.75 4.33
N LEU A 342 16.42 -16.87 4.49
CA LEU A 342 17.05 -18.08 5.03
C LEU A 342 16.83 -18.18 6.53
N GLN A 343 17.12 -17.12 7.28
CA GLN A 343 17.07 -17.08 8.74
C GLN A 343 15.65 -17.28 9.31
N GLU A 344 14.61 -16.80 8.60
CA GLU A 344 13.20 -17.06 8.97
C GLU A 344 12.74 -18.51 8.69
N HIS A 345 13.52 -19.32 7.96
CA HIS A 345 13.14 -20.66 7.51
C HIS A 345 14.08 -21.78 8.00
N GLY A 346 15.24 -21.43 8.55
CA GLY A 346 16.16 -22.33 9.24
C GLY A 346 17.25 -21.54 9.97
N GLN A 347 17.81 -22.09 11.05
CA GLN A 347 18.85 -21.43 11.86
C GLN A 347 20.23 -21.49 11.18
N SER A 348 20.32 -21.00 9.94
CA SER A 348 21.56 -20.98 9.18
C SER A 348 22.52 -19.95 9.80
N GLN A 349 23.51 -20.40 10.55
CA GLN A 349 24.49 -19.53 11.23
C GLN A 349 25.11 -18.49 10.27
N ILE A 350 25.36 -18.90 9.03
CA ILE A 350 25.88 -18.05 7.95
C ILE A 350 24.89 -16.93 7.57
N ALA A 351 23.58 -17.19 7.60
CA ALA A 351 22.57 -16.16 7.39
C ALA A 351 22.51 -15.19 8.57
N GLY A 352 22.57 -15.70 9.81
CA GLY A 352 22.67 -14.88 11.03
C GLY A 352 23.87 -13.93 11.01
N GLU A 353 25.09 -14.47 10.88
CA GLU A 353 26.32 -13.67 10.86
C GLU A 353 26.33 -12.67 9.69
N THR A 354 25.78 -13.05 8.52
CA THR A 354 25.61 -12.11 7.40
C THR A 354 24.69 -10.94 7.76
N LEU A 355 23.58 -11.18 8.46
CA LEU A 355 22.64 -10.13 8.86
C LEU A 355 23.24 -9.17 9.89
N GLU A 356 24.07 -9.68 10.81
CA GLU A 356 24.82 -8.89 11.79
C GLU A 356 25.89 -8.03 11.12
N ARG A 357 26.70 -8.61 10.22
CA ARG A 357 27.70 -7.89 9.42
C ARG A 357 27.05 -6.80 8.56
N ILE A 358 25.91 -7.09 7.94
CA ILE A 358 25.13 -6.08 7.19
C ILE A 358 24.56 -5.00 8.12
N ALA A 359 24.15 -5.32 9.34
CA ALA A 359 23.67 -4.33 10.31
C ALA A 359 24.78 -3.34 10.72
N ALA A 360 26.03 -3.79 10.81
CA ALA A 360 27.18 -2.90 11.08
C ALA A 360 27.37 -1.83 9.97
N PHE A 361 27.13 -2.16 8.69
CA PHE A 361 27.15 -1.17 7.61
C PHE A 361 26.05 -0.11 7.78
N TYR A 362 24.82 -0.54 8.11
CA TYR A 362 23.71 0.40 8.37
C TYR A 362 23.93 1.26 9.62
N ALA A 363 24.63 0.75 10.64
CA ALA A 363 25.02 1.54 11.82
C ALA A 363 26.04 2.64 11.48
N ILE A 364 26.85 2.47 10.43
CA ILE A 364 27.74 3.53 9.90
C ILE A 364 26.93 4.53 9.08
N GLU A 365 26.03 4.07 8.20
CA GLU A 365 25.17 4.97 7.41
C GLU A 365 24.27 5.84 8.29
N GLN A 366 23.81 5.34 9.45
CA GLN A 366 23.08 6.12 10.44
C GLN A 366 23.93 7.23 11.09
N GLN A 367 25.25 7.03 11.25
CA GLN A 367 26.18 8.10 11.66
C GLN A 367 26.44 9.10 10.53
N ALA A 368 26.33 8.64 9.28
CA ALA A 368 26.66 9.39 8.07
C ALA A 368 25.45 10.16 7.47
N ARG A 369 24.31 10.11 8.17
CA ARG A 369 23.00 10.61 7.75
C ARG A 369 22.99 12.12 7.48
N GLU A 370 23.41 12.91 8.47
CA GLU A 370 23.38 14.37 8.45
C GLU A 370 24.72 15.00 8.00
N LEU A 371 25.64 14.19 7.49
CA LEU A 371 26.88 14.66 6.86
C LEU A 371 26.62 15.10 5.41
N ASP A 372 27.46 15.97 4.86
CA ASP A 372 27.53 16.21 3.41
C ASP A 372 28.10 15.00 2.64
N ALA A 373 28.14 15.07 1.31
CA ALA A 373 28.61 13.98 0.46
C ALA A 373 30.09 13.60 0.68
N GLU A 374 30.98 14.59 0.86
CA GLU A 374 32.42 14.36 1.01
C GLU A 374 32.74 13.76 2.38
N ALA A 375 32.19 14.33 3.45
CA ALA A 375 32.32 13.82 4.81
C ALA A 375 31.69 12.42 4.94
N ARG A 376 30.55 12.16 4.29
CA ARG A 376 29.92 10.83 4.21
C ARG A 376 30.81 9.83 3.48
N GLN A 377 31.42 10.21 2.36
CA GLN A 377 32.36 9.37 1.62
C GLN A 377 33.64 9.08 2.41
N ALA A 378 34.23 10.07 3.08
CA ALA A 378 35.38 9.90 3.96
C ALA A 378 35.07 8.92 5.11
N LEU A 379 33.92 9.08 5.79
CA LEU A 379 33.49 8.17 6.85
C LEU A 379 33.30 6.72 6.34
N ARG A 380 32.73 6.55 5.15
CA ARG A 380 32.57 5.24 4.48
C ARG A 380 33.92 4.60 4.14
N GLN A 381 34.87 5.37 3.61
CA GLN A 381 36.23 4.89 3.32
C GLN A 381 37.00 4.50 4.59
N THR A 382 36.82 5.23 5.70
CA THR A 382 37.49 4.93 6.97
C THR A 382 36.85 3.75 7.72
N LYS A 383 35.51 3.70 7.83
CA LYS A 383 34.81 2.70 8.68
C LYS A 383 34.18 1.54 7.91
N ALA A 384 33.50 1.81 6.79
CA ALA A 384 32.69 0.79 6.11
C ALA A 384 33.54 -0.10 5.17
N LYS A 385 34.53 0.47 4.49
CA LYS A 385 35.43 -0.25 3.59
C LYS A 385 36.13 -1.47 4.24
N PRO A 386 36.85 -1.37 5.39
CA PRO A 386 37.54 -2.53 5.96
C PRO A 386 36.57 -3.64 6.39
N LEU A 387 35.38 -3.27 6.93
CA LEU A 387 34.34 -4.24 7.29
C LEU A 387 33.74 -4.95 6.07
N LEU A 388 33.63 -4.26 4.93
CA LEU A 388 33.21 -4.85 3.66
C LEU A 388 34.29 -5.77 3.07
N GLU A 389 35.57 -5.40 3.16
CA GLU A 389 36.68 -6.22 2.68
C GLU A 389 36.80 -7.53 3.47
N ASP A 390 36.66 -7.49 4.80
CA ASP A 390 36.54 -8.68 5.67
C ASP A 390 35.28 -9.51 5.34
N PHE A 391 34.10 -8.87 5.24
CA PHE A 391 32.86 -9.56 4.86
C PHE A 391 32.96 -10.27 3.50
N LYS A 392 33.69 -9.69 2.52
CA LYS A 392 33.95 -10.34 1.23
C LYS A 392 34.81 -11.59 1.37
N ALA A 393 35.90 -11.50 2.15
CA ALA A 393 36.80 -12.63 2.40
C ALA A 393 36.07 -13.76 3.14
N TRP A 394 35.28 -13.42 4.15
CA TRP A 394 34.42 -14.35 4.88
C TRP A 394 33.36 -15.00 3.96
N LEU A 395 32.65 -14.24 3.11
CA LEU A 395 31.69 -14.80 2.15
C LEU A 395 32.35 -15.79 1.17
N LEU A 396 33.57 -15.49 0.70
CA LEU A 396 34.33 -16.38 -0.17
C LEU A 396 34.74 -17.68 0.55
N ALA A 397 35.21 -17.57 1.80
CA ALA A 397 35.56 -18.72 2.63
C ALA A 397 34.35 -19.61 2.95
N CYS A 398 33.19 -19.01 3.28
CA CYS A 398 31.92 -19.72 3.40
C CYS A 398 31.53 -20.38 2.09
N ARG A 399 31.64 -19.68 0.95
CA ARG A 399 31.21 -20.21 -0.35
C ARG A 399 31.98 -21.46 -0.78
N GLY A 400 33.26 -21.56 -0.43
CA GLY A 400 34.11 -22.73 -0.67
C GLY A 400 33.74 -23.96 0.18
N LYS A 401 33.02 -23.79 1.30
CA LYS A 401 32.54 -24.88 2.15
C LYS A 401 31.13 -25.38 1.80
N ILE A 402 30.33 -24.58 1.08
CA ILE A 402 28.90 -24.83 0.88
C ILE A 402 28.63 -25.53 -0.47
N PRO A 403 27.78 -26.58 -0.52
CA PRO A 403 27.41 -27.24 -1.77
C PRO A 403 26.70 -26.32 -2.77
N ASN A 404 27.07 -26.48 -4.05
CA ASN A 404 26.42 -25.78 -5.17
C ASN A 404 24.91 -26.06 -5.23
N GLY A 405 24.12 -25.06 -5.62
CA GLY A 405 22.67 -25.18 -5.76
C GLY A 405 21.86 -25.03 -4.47
N SER A 406 22.50 -25.11 -3.29
CA SER A 406 21.86 -24.79 -2.01
C SER A 406 21.35 -23.34 -1.96
N SER A 407 20.38 -23.08 -1.08
CA SER A 407 19.78 -21.75 -0.91
C SER A 407 20.80 -20.73 -0.36
N SER A 408 21.65 -21.14 0.58
CA SER A 408 22.77 -20.33 1.08
C SER A 408 23.82 -20.04 0.01
N ALA A 409 24.20 -21.01 -0.83
CA ALA A 409 25.10 -20.76 -1.97
C ALA A 409 24.49 -19.72 -2.94
N LYS A 410 23.19 -19.79 -3.23
CA LYS A 410 22.49 -18.81 -4.10
C LYS A 410 22.50 -17.39 -3.52
N ALA A 411 22.35 -17.23 -2.19
CA ALA A 411 22.39 -15.93 -1.54
C ALA A 411 23.82 -15.32 -1.53
N ILE A 412 24.84 -16.15 -1.29
CA ILE A 412 26.25 -15.73 -1.36
C ILE A 412 26.66 -15.42 -2.79
N ASP A 413 26.32 -16.28 -3.77
CA ASP A 413 26.63 -16.08 -5.19
C ASP A 413 26.01 -14.78 -5.72
N TYR A 414 24.78 -14.44 -5.33
CA TYR A 414 24.16 -13.14 -5.67
C TYR A 414 25.00 -11.96 -5.14
N THR A 415 25.41 -12.04 -3.88
CA THR A 415 26.11 -10.95 -3.18
C THR A 415 27.54 -10.77 -3.71
N LEU A 416 28.25 -11.87 -3.99
CA LEU A 416 29.60 -11.83 -4.56
C LEU A 416 29.60 -11.39 -6.03
N LYS A 417 28.65 -11.84 -6.85
CA LYS A 417 28.54 -11.41 -8.26
C LYS A 417 28.29 -9.91 -8.40
N ARG A 418 27.48 -9.33 -7.52
CA ARG A 418 27.17 -7.89 -7.51
C ARG A 418 28.11 -7.05 -6.65
N TRP A 419 29.25 -7.58 -6.21
CA TRP A 419 30.09 -6.91 -5.24
C TRP A 419 30.49 -5.48 -5.65
N ALA A 420 30.83 -5.25 -6.93
CA ALA A 420 31.19 -3.94 -7.44
C ALA A 420 30.04 -2.92 -7.34
N ALA A 421 28.81 -3.31 -7.67
CA ALA A 421 27.63 -2.47 -7.55
C ALA A 421 27.25 -2.25 -6.07
N LEU A 422 27.27 -3.32 -5.26
CA LEU A 422 26.95 -3.29 -3.82
C LEU A 422 27.94 -2.47 -2.99
N THR A 423 29.15 -2.20 -3.49
CA THR A 423 30.14 -1.31 -2.85
C THR A 423 30.33 0.03 -3.57
N HIS A 424 29.53 0.32 -4.61
CA HIS A 424 29.58 1.59 -5.32
C HIS A 424 29.40 2.78 -4.37
N TYR A 425 28.51 2.66 -3.38
CA TYR A 425 28.22 3.71 -2.39
C TYR A 425 29.45 4.14 -1.55
N LEU A 426 30.55 3.38 -1.53
CA LEU A 426 31.82 3.83 -0.92
C LEU A 426 32.52 4.93 -1.74
N LYS A 427 32.24 5.04 -3.04
CA LYS A 427 32.95 5.91 -4.00
C LYS A 427 32.24 7.24 -4.27
N ASP A 428 30.94 7.32 -3.96
CA ASP A 428 30.11 8.50 -4.13
C ASP A 428 29.26 8.70 -2.86
N GLY A 429 29.43 9.83 -2.20
CA GLY A 429 28.64 10.22 -1.02
C GLY A 429 27.15 10.31 -1.30
N ASN A 430 26.72 10.66 -2.51
CA ASN A 430 25.31 10.86 -2.87
C ASN A 430 24.56 9.54 -3.07
N VAL A 431 25.28 8.45 -3.36
CA VAL A 431 24.70 7.11 -3.49
C VAL A 431 24.37 6.53 -2.09
N PRO A 432 23.13 6.10 -1.83
CA PRO A 432 22.79 5.37 -0.62
C PRO A 432 23.19 3.89 -0.71
N ILE A 433 23.52 3.28 0.42
CA ILE A 433 23.74 1.82 0.55
C ILE A 433 22.56 0.97 0.03
N GLY A 434 21.34 1.51 0.04
CA GLY A 434 20.12 0.82 -0.36
C GLY A 434 18.84 1.44 0.22
N ARG A 435 17.70 0.82 -0.10
CA ARG A 435 16.35 1.36 0.11
C ARG A 435 15.80 1.16 1.53
N VAL A 436 16.40 1.81 2.53
CA VAL A 436 15.94 1.67 3.94
C VAL A 436 14.85 2.67 4.33
N GLU A 437 14.97 3.95 4.01
CA GLU A 437 14.07 4.97 4.59
C GLU A 437 12.87 5.37 3.72
N MET A 438 13.13 5.74 2.46
CA MET A 438 12.17 6.37 1.51
C MET A 438 10.83 5.61 1.33
N TRP A 439 10.79 4.32 1.71
CA TRP A 439 9.66 3.41 1.51
C TRP A 439 9.12 2.75 2.80
N ARG A 440 9.72 3.03 3.96
CA ARG A 440 9.35 2.38 5.26
C ARG A 440 8.97 3.36 6.36
N GLY A 441 9.04 4.67 6.11
CA GLY A 441 8.55 5.67 7.06
C GLY A 441 7.07 5.46 7.39
N GLY A 442 6.73 5.30 8.67
CA GLY A 442 5.35 5.19 9.17
C GLY A 442 4.50 6.46 9.08
N ARG A 443 4.85 7.37 8.17
CA ARG A 443 4.09 8.55 7.76
C ARG A 443 4.06 8.56 6.24
N ARG A 444 2.87 8.37 5.67
CA ARG A 444 2.64 8.31 4.22
C ARG A 444 3.05 9.64 3.59
N PHE A 445 4.00 9.61 2.65
CA PHE A 445 4.37 10.77 1.85
C PHE A 445 3.58 10.83 0.53
N ARG A 446 3.62 11.99 -0.13
CA ARG A 446 2.72 12.37 -1.23
C ARG A 446 2.82 11.38 -2.41
N LEU A 447 1.68 10.75 -2.72
CA LEU A 447 1.51 9.86 -3.86
C LEU A 447 1.26 10.67 -5.14
N SER A 448 2.29 10.84 -5.96
CA SER A 448 2.17 11.17 -7.38
C SER A 448 2.10 9.87 -8.20
N VAL A 449 0.98 9.65 -8.90
CA VAL A 449 0.73 8.43 -9.67
C VAL A 449 0.27 8.80 -11.08
N SER A 450 0.88 8.18 -12.08
CA SER A 450 0.64 8.42 -13.51
C SER A 450 -0.76 8.00 -13.97
N THR A 451 -1.25 8.58 -15.07
CA THR A 451 -2.56 8.22 -15.66
C THR A 451 -2.83 6.71 -15.80
N PRO A 452 -1.87 5.84 -16.21
CA PRO A 452 -2.17 4.43 -16.39
C PRO A 452 -2.43 3.69 -15.07
N PHE A 453 -2.02 4.25 -13.92
CA PHE A 453 -2.34 3.69 -12.60
C PHE A 453 -3.84 3.78 -12.28
N VAL A 454 -4.49 4.88 -12.66
CA VAL A 454 -5.94 5.06 -12.47
C VAL A 454 -6.72 4.15 -13.43
N ARG A 455 -6.21 4.00 -14.66
CA ARG A 455 -6.85 3.32 -15.80
C ARG A 455 -6.83 1.77 -15.78
N TRP A 456 -6.13 1.15 -14.84
CA TRP A 456 -5.87 -0.31 -14.89
C TRP A 456 -5.71 -1.01 -13.52
N CYS A 457 -5.76 -0.30 -12.39
CA CYS A 457 -5.40 -0.86 -11.07
C CYS A 457 -6.59 -0.89 -10.08
N PRO A 458 -7.24 -2.06 -9.86
CA PRO A 458 -8.33 -2.24 -8.90
C PRO A 458 -7.94 -1.84 -7.47
N SER A 459 -8.34 -0.64 -7.09
CA SER A 459 -7.70 0.11 -6.01
C SER A 459 -8.42 -0.08 -4.68
N SER A 460 -8.18 -1.24 -4.07
CA SER A 460 -8.31 -1.48 -2.62
C SER A 460 -7.34 -2.55 -2.11
N VAL A 461 -7.15 -3.66 -2.85
CA VAL A 461 -6.26 -4.77 -2.45
C VAL A 461 -4.82 -4.56 -2.94
N ALA A 462 -4.62 -3.96 -4.11
CA ALA A 462 -3.29 -3.79 -4.72
C ALA A 462 -2.36 -2.78 -3.99
N LEU A 463 -2.88 -1.96 -3.09
CA LEU A 463 -2.11 -0.96 -2.31
C LEU A 463 -1.55 -1.49 -0.98
N ALA A 464 -1.62 -2.80 -0.76
CA ALA A 464 -0.82 -3.48 0.26
C ALA A 464 0.42 -4.15 -0.38
N PRO A 465 1.56 -3.43 -0.56
CA PRO A 465 2.79 -4.02 -1.12
C PRO A 465 3.44 -5.09 -0.24
N PHE A 466 2.88 -5.37 0.94
CA PHE A 466 3.29 -6.43 1.86
C PHE A 466 2.06 -7.16 2.42
N PRO A 467 2.15 -8.47 2.71
CA PRO A 467 1.08 -9.18 3.40
C PRO A 467 0.81 -8.59 4.79
N HIS A 468 -0.44 -8.71 5.21
CA HIS A 468 -1.01 -8.14 6.43
C HIS A 468 -0.15 -8.43 7.69
N PRO A 469 0.39 -7.40 8.38
CA PRO A 469 1.08 -7.60 9.65
C PRO A 469 0.11 -8.05 10.74
N ALA A 470 0.31 -9.26 11.26
CA ALA A 470 -0.52 -9.78 12.34
C ALA A 470 -0.18 -9.09 13.68
N HIS A 471 -1.22 -8.59 14.34
CA HIS A 471 -1.25 -8.01 15.69
C HIS A 471 -0.53 -6.67 15.97
N ARG A 472 -1.23 -5.86 16.78
CA ARG A 472 -0.72 -4.65 17.43
C ARG A 472 0.23 -5.02 18.58
N THR A 473 1.40 -4.38 18.65
CA THR A 473 2.07 -4.03 19.92
C THR A 473 2.76 -2.68 19.78
N GLY A 474 1.97 -1.60 19.68
CA GLY A 474 2.50 -0.25 19.71
C GLY A 474 3.04 0.10 21.10
N ARG A 475 4.37 0.12 21.24
CA ARG A 475 5.09 0.81 22.33
C ARG A 475 6.25 1.59 21.74
N ALA A 476 6.01 2.87 21.53
CA ALA A 476 7.03 3.90 21.41
C ALA A 476 6.60 5.00 22.39
N ASP A 477 7.48 5.34 23.33
CA ASP A 477 7.14 6.22 24.45
C ASP A 477 7.05 7.68 24.03
N PHE A 478 5.99 8.37 24.45
CA PHE A 478 6.01 9.64 25.20
C PHE A 478 4.56 10.11 25.46
N PRO A 479 4.26 10.77 26.60
CA PRO A 479 2.89 11.11 26.99
C PRO A 479 2.40 12.43 26.36
N HIS A 480 1.12 12.49 26.00
CA HIS A 480 0.46 13.72 25.57
C HIS A 480 -0.09 14.50 26.79
N PRO A 481 0.09 15.84 26.88
CA PRO A 481 -0.34 16.62 28.03
C PRO A 481 -1.85 16.92 28.03
N ALA A 482 -2.63 16.04 28.66
CA ALA A 482 -3.99 16.30 29.15
C ALA A 482 -4.30 15.34 30.31
N LEU A 483 -5.24 15.73 31.20
CA LEU A 483 -5.67 14.97 32.39
C LEU A 483 -4.61 14.78 33.49
N PHE A 484 -4.21 15.89 34.13
CA PHE A 484 -3.83 15.84 35.54
C PHE A 484 -5.09 15.64 36.41
N GLN A 485 -5.17 14.54 37.17
CA GLN A 485 -5.75 14.56 38.52
C GLN A 485 -5.25 13.36 39.34
N HIS A 486 -5.11 13.55 40.65
CA HIS A 486 -4.27 12.70 41.51
C HIS A 486 -4.98 11.43 42.02
N ILE A 487 -4.30 10.29 41.94
CA ILE A 487 -4.41 9.21 42.93
C ILE A 487 -2.99 8.76 43.30
N LYS A 488 -2.65 8.70 44.60
CA LYS A 488 -1.36 8.20 45.09
C LYS A 488 -1.41 6.68 45.33
N PRO A 489 -0.34 5.93 45.02
CA PRO A 489 -0.28 4.50 45.32
C PRO A 489 -0.02 4.24 46.81
N SER A 490 -0.74 3.28 47.39
CA SER A 490 -0.46 2.75 48.73
C SER A 490 0.44 1.51 48.65
N ARG A 491 1.28 1.28 49.67
CA ARG A 491 2.07 0.05 49.86
C ARG A 491 1.58 -0.67 51.13
N SER A 492 1.39 -1.97 51.05
CA SER A 492 1.29 -2.86 52.21
C SER A 492 1.86 -4.26 51.88
N HIS A 493 2.20 -5.05 52.90
CA HIS A 493 3.12 -6.20 52.80
C HIS A 493 2.47 -7.57 52.97
N GLY A 494 3.08 -8.58 52.32
CA GLY A 494 3.20 -9.95 52.86
C GLY A 494 2.20 -11.00 52.35
N ARG A 495 2.46 -12.31 52.46
CA ARG A 495 3.68 -13.09 52.80
C ARG A 495 3.46 -14.54 52.30
N TYR A 496 4.54 -15.28 51.97
CA TYR A 496 4.78 -16.77 52.07
C TYR A 496 3.62 -17.79 51.84
N ALA A 497 3.81 -18.99 51.25
CA ALA A 497 4.92 -19.64 50.54
C ALA A 497 4.48 -21.00 49.91
N SER A 498 5.33 -21.57 49.04
CA SER A 498 5.54 -23.02 48.74
C SER A 498 4.36 -24.02 48.63
N ALA A 499 4.19 -24.59 47.43
CA ALA A 499 3.83 -26.00 47.19
C ALA A 499 4.29 -26.42 45.78
N ALA A 500 4.36 -27.73 45.48
CA ALA A 500 4.89 -28.26 44.22
C ALA A 500 4.04 -29.42 43.64
N GLY A 501 4.19 -29.66 42.33
CA GLY A 501 3.61 -30.81 41.61
C GLY A 501 2.27 -30.53 40.90
N GLY A 502 2.03 -31.18 39.75
CA GLY A 502 0.76 -31.03 39.00
C GLY A 502 0.86 -31.23 37.48
N SER A 503 0.89 -32.49 37.06
CA SER A 503 0.79 -33.02 35.67
C SER A 503 -0.05 -32.25 34.63
N ILE A 504 0.44 -32.19 33.38
CA ILE A 504 -0.29 -31.74 32.19
C ILE A 504 -1.19 -32.85 31.61
N PRO A 505 -2.50 -32.61 31.36
CA PRO A 505 -3.34 -33.49 30.54
C PRO A 505 -3.25 -33.16 29.04
N ARG A 506 -3.12 -34.18 28.18
CA ARG A 506 -3.27 -34.05 26.71
C ARG A 506 -4.74 -34.18 26.30
N PHE A 507 -5.22 -33.31 25.42
CA PHE A 507 -6.52 -33.52 24.75
C PHE A 507 -6.37 -34.36 23.48
N HIS A 508 -7.08 -35.49 23.41
CA HIS A 508 -7.24 -36.30 22.19
C HIS A 508 -8.44 -35.83 21.37
N ARG A 509 -8.34 -35.90 20.03
CA ARG A 509 -9.49 -35.82 19.14
C ARG A 509 -10.17 -37.19 19.04
N GLY A 510 -11.48 -37.24 19.30
CA GLY A 510 -12.35 -38.37 18.97
C GLY A 510 -13.22 -38.03 17.75
N THR A 511 -13.47 -39.03 16.89
CA THR A 511 -14.30 -38.91 15.67
C THR A 511 -15.60 -39.70 15.80
N GLY A 512 -16.75 -39.13 15.43
CA GLY A 512 -18.05 -39.80 15.51
C GLY A 512 -19.04 -39.38 14.42
N ARG A 513 -19.29 -40.31 13.47
CA ARG A 513 -20.54 -40.46 12.70
C ARG A 513 -21.43 -41.47 13.47
N SER A 514 -22.75 -41.61 13.30
CA SER A 514 -23.76 -41.06 12.37
C SER A 514 -25.18 -41.51 12.81
N ILE A 515 -26.21 -41.22 11.99
CA ILE A 515 -27.62 -41.72 12.05
C ILE A 515 -28.50 -40.93 13.04
N GLY A 516 -29.73 -40.50 12.73
CA GLY A 516 -30.49 -40.54 11.46
C GLY A 516 -31.99 -40.80 11.71
N GLY A 517 -32.88 -39.89 11.28
CA GLY A 517 -34.34 -40.06 11.41
C GLY A 517 -35.14 -38.75 11.37
N THR A 518 -36.22 -38.76 10.59
CA THR A 518 -37.27 -37.71 10.43
C THR A 518 -38.65 -38.39 10.57
N PRO A 519 -39.81 -37.71 10.76
CA PRO A 519 -40.10 -36.27 10.64
C PRO A 519 -40.99 -35.67 11.77
N PHE A 520 -41.62 -34.51 11.49
CA PHE A 520 -42.72 -33.79 12.16
C PHE A 520 -43.87 -34.66 12.75
N PRO A 521 -44.76 -34.16 13.67
CA PRO A 521 -45.25 -32.77 13.76
C PRO A 521 -45.36 -32.15 15.19
N ALA A 522 -45.99 -30.97 15.27
CA ALA A 522 -46.16 -30.17 16.49
C ALA A 522 -47.56 -30.29 17.12
N CYS A 523 -47.67 -30.01 18.42
CA CYS A 523 -48.93 -29.56 19.05
C CYS A 523 -48.67 -28.67 20.28
N ARG A 524 -49.70 -27.96 20.74
CA ARG A 524 -49.68 -27.07 21.93
C ARG A 524 -49.95 -27.84 23.22
N VAL A 525 -49.58 -27.24 24.36
CA VAL A 525 -50.27 -27.43 25.64
C VAL A 525 -50.75 -26.05 26.11
N CYS A 526 -51.99 -25.98 26.62
CA CYS A 526 -52.59 -24.79 27.19
C CYS A 526 -52.75 -24.94 28.71
N ALA A 527 -52.88 -23.83 29.42
CA ALA A 527 -53.46 -23.79 30.76
C ALA A 527 -54.70 -22.86 30.76
N SER A 528 -55.74 -23.23 31.50
CA SER A 528 -56.96 -22.46 31.74
C SER A 528 -56.92 -21.86 33.17
N THR A 529 -57.77 -20.91 33.59
CA THR A 529 -59.22 -21.05 33.90
C THR A 529 -59.95 -19.67 33.84
N ARG A 530 -61.20 -19.61 33.33
CA ARG A 530 -62.50 -19.38 34.04
C ARG A 530 -62.56 -18.21 35.03
N SER A 531 -63.64 -17.41 35.14
CA SER A 531 -64.86 -17.12 34.32
C SER A 531 -65.38 -15.75 34.84
N SER A 532 -66.60 -15.20 34.78
CA SER A 532 -68.03 -15.45 34.40
C SER A 532 -68.68 -14.03 34.32
N ASP A 533 -69.90 -13.70 33.88
CA ASP A 533 -71.00 -14.18 33.02
C ASP A 533 -71.98 -12.96 32.85
N ASP A 534 -73.09 -13.09 32.10
CA ASP A 534 -74.28 -12.20 32.03
C ASP A 534 -74.23 -10.77 31.40
N ALA A 535 -75.43 -10.26 31.04
CA ALA A 535 -75.75 -9.04 30.26
C ALA A 535 -77.20 -8.56 30.60
N PRO A 536 -77.94 -7.67 29.87
CA PRO A 536 -77.60 -6.74 28.77
C PRO A 536 -78.21 -5.29 28.88
N ARG A 537 -77.99 -4.46 27.84
CA ARG A 537 -78.84 -3.36 27.30
C ARG A 537 -79.14 -2.04 28.08
N SER A 538 -78.71 -0.94 27.43
CA SER A 538 -79.48 0.29 27.04
C SER A 538 -79.91 1.42 28.02
N ASP A 539 -79.37 2.62 27.75
CA ASP A 539 -80.07 3.89 27.38
C ASP A 539 -79.76 5.17 28.23
N ARG A 540 -79.84 6.33 27.55
CA ARG A 540 -80.00 7.74 28.01
C ARG A 540 -78.98 8.47 28.95
N SER A 541 -78.28 9.42 28.30
CA SER A 541 -78.25 10.88 28.60
C SER A 541 -77.52 11.49 29.82
N GLY A 542 -76.81 12.62 29.58
CA GLY A 542 -76.86 13.80 30.47
C GLY A 542 -75.54 14.56 30.76
N GLY A 543 -75.48 15.86 30.44
CA GLY A 543 -74.48 16.85 30.94
C GLY A 543 -73.08 16.79 30.27
N ARG A 544 -72.58 17.76 29.48
CA ARG A 544 -72.34 19.23 29.61
C ARG A 544 -71.22 19.67 30.58
N PHE A 545 -70.46 20.66 30.08
CA PHE A 545 -69.28 21.38 30.60
C PHE A 545 -67.91 20.74 30.25
N GLY A 546 -66.93 21.47 29.70
CA GLY A 546 -66.94 22.84 29.16
C GLY A 546 -65.59 23.21 28.52
N LEU A 547 -65.61 23.96 27.41
CA LEU A 547 -64.43 24.59 26.79
C LEU A 547 -63.98 25.82 27.62
N PRO A 548 -62.76 26.40 27.42
CA PRO A 548 -61.84 26.20 26.28
C PRO A 548 -60.33 26.04 26.64
N ALA A 549 -59.52 25.92 25.59
CA ALA A 549 -58.09 26.29 25.55
C ALA A 549 -57.95 27.85 25.46
N PRO A 550 -56.77 28.50 25.29
CA PRO A 550 -55.46 27.97 24.88
C PRO A 550 -54.23 28.45 25.68
N GLY A 551 -53.10 27.86 25.32
CA GLY A 551 -51.73 28.26 25.63
C GLY A 551 -50.79 27.54 24.68
#